data_AF-A0A931Z3J6-F1
#
_entry.id   AF-A0A931Z3J6-F1
#
_cell.length_a   1.000
_cell.length_b   1.000
_cell.length_c   1.000
_cell.angle_alpha   90.00
_cell.angle_beta   90.00
_cell.angle_gamma   90.00
#
_symmetry.space_group_name_H-M   'P 1'
#
loop_
_entity.id
_entity.type
_entity.pdbx_description
1 polymer ?
#
loop_
_entity_poly.entity_id
_entity_poly.type
_entity_poly.pdbx_seq_one_letter_code
_entity_poly.pdbx_strand_id
1 'polypeptide(L)'
;MNKLLTKILLLVTFLGFTSIAGASDRWETLRAINWVENPTNQTGVGRYGELGPYQFRPGTWRMHTDKPFHLAVKREVADEVAVKHYEWIKRTLKQHGVEASVFNIAMAWNCGVEAVLNGRAPTVTYHYAERVTNLVDTLKQRVRPVAAEEKAPATRGSQWSLEERDDTLRFRVMQDAPHFVVVAG
;
A
#
# COMPACT_ATOMS: atom_id res chain seq x y z
N MET A 1 0.95 34.22 33.53
CA MET A 1 1.28 33.46 32.29
C MET A 1 1.78 32.07 32.67
N ASN A 2 0.95 31.26 33.33
CA ASN A 2 -0.10 30.37 32.80
C ASN A 2 0.48 29.00 32.42
N LYS A 3 0.94 28.26 33.44
CA LYS A 3 1.24 26.81 33.38
C LYS A 3 0.09 26.00 32.75
N LEU A 4 -1.13 26.55 32.72
CA LEU A 4 -2.30 26.01 32.04
C LEU A 4 -2.19 26.07 30.50
N LEU A 5 -1.67 27.16 29.93
CA LEU A 5 -1.47 27.31 28.48
C LEU A 5 -0.38 26.35 27.98
N THR A 6 0.69 26.15 28.76
CA THR A 6 1.75 25.18 28.44
C THR A 6 1.26 23.74 28.47
N LYS A 7 0.37 23.39 29.43
CA LYS A 7 -0.25 22.06 29.53
C LYS A 7 -1.24 21.78 28.40
N ILE A 8 -2.04 22.78 27.99
CA ILE A 8 -2.95 22.67 26.85
C ILE A 8 -2.14 22.52 25.54
N LEU A 9 -1.04 23.26 25.40
CA LEU A 9 -0.16 23.16 24.22
C LEU A 9 0.52 21.79 24.11
N LEU A 10 0.93 21.18 25.22
CA LEU A 10 1.48 19.82 25.27
C LEU A 10 0.45 18.72 24.96
N LEU A 11 -0.81 18.91 25.36
CA LEU A 11 -1.89 17.95 25.07
C LEU A 11 -2.28 17.97 23.58
N VAL A 12 -2.36 19.15 22.97
CA VAL A 12 -2.71 19.30 21.54
C VAL A 12 -1.59 18.74 20.64
N THR A 13 -0.33 18.87 21.03
CA THR A 13 0.78 18.27 20.28
C THR A 13 0.76 16.74 20.35
N PHE A 14 0.45 16.13 21.50
CA PHE A 14 0.40 14.67 21.63
C PHE A 14 -0.75 14.03 20.83
N LEU A 15 -1.92 14.67 20.71
CA LEU A 15 -3.04 14.16 19.91
C LEU A 15 -2.82 14.32 18.38
N GLY A 16 -1.99 15.28 17.95
CA GLY A 16 -1.68 15.47 16.52
C GLY A 16 -0.83 14.36 15.92
N PHE A 17 0.10 13.78 16.70
CA PHE A 17 1.05 12.79 16.20
C PHE A 17 0.43 11.40 15.93
N THR A 18 -0.59 10.98 16.67
CA THR A 18 -1.23 9.66 16.47
C THR A 18 -2.04 9.58 15.17
N SER A 19 -2.56 10.70 14.68
CA SER A 19 -3.38 10.75 13.47
C SER A 19 -2.54 10.62 12.18
N ILE A 20 -1.31 11.12 12.19
CA ILE A 20 -0.41 11.12 11.03
C ILE A 20 0.08 9.70 10.73
N ALA A 21 0.45 8.93 11.76
CA ALA A 21 0.90 7.55 11.60
C ALA A 21 -0.16 6.64 10.96
N GLY A 22 -1.42 6.75 11.41
CA GLY A 22 -2.53 5.96 10.86
C GLY A 22 -2.92 6.31 9.42
N ALA A 23 -2.70 7.56 8.99
CA ALA A 23 -2.98 8.01 7.63
C ALA A 23 -1.91 7.55 6.63
N SER A 24 -0.63 7.57 7.03
CA SER A 24 0.49 7.00 6.29
C SER A 24 0.25 5.50 6.06
N ASP A 25 0.03 4.71 7.11
CA ASP A 25 -0.21 3.27 6.96
C ASP A 25 -1.35 2.92 5.98
N ARG A 26 -2.43 3.71 5.99
CA ARG A 26 -3.55 3.54 5.05
C ARG A 26 -3.15 3.86 3.61
N TRP A 27 -2.44 4.97 3.40
CA TRP A 27 -2.01 5.39 2.07
C TRP A 27 -1.13 4.31 1.42
N GLU A 28 -0.09 3.86 2.09
CA GLU A 28 0.80 2.80 1.60
C GLU A 28 0.02 1.53 1.27
N THR A 29 -0.93 1.12 2.13
CA THR A 29 -1.74 -0.09 1.91
C THR A 29 -2.62 0.05 0.67
N LEU A 30 -3.35 1.15 0.53
CA LEU A 30 -4.21 1.38 -0.64
C LEU A 30 -3.39 1.52 -1.93
N ARG A 31 -2.21 2.14 -1.85
CA ARG A 31 -1.30 2.23 -3.00
C ARG A 31 -0.80 0.86 -3.44
N ALA A 32 -0.40 0.02 -2.50
CA ALA A 32 0.01 -1.36 -2.77
C ALA A 32 -1.12 -2.19 -3.36
N ILE A 33 -2.34 -2.11 -2.79
CA ILE A 33 -3.54 -2.78 -3.35
C ILE A 33 -3.79 -2.34 -4.78
N ASN A 34 -3.79 -1.04 -5.06
CA ASN A 34 -3.98 -0.53 -6.43
C ASN A 34 -2.97 -1.11 -7.42
N TRP A 35 -1.69 -1.22 -7.03
CA TRP A 35 -0.65 -1.79 -7.89
C TRP A 35 -0.82 -3.28 -8.14
N VAL A 36 -1.30 -4.04 -7.14
CA VAL A 36 -1.56 -5.47 -7.32
C VAL A 36 -2.82 -5.71 -8.15
N GLU A 37 -3.88 -4.94 -7.91
CA GLU A 37 -5.18 -5.07 -8.60
C GLU A 37 -5.12 -4.60 -10.05
N ASN A 38 -4.40 -3.51 -10.32
CA ASN A 38 -4.40 -2.88 -11.63
C ASN A 38 -3.02 -2.31 -12.00
N PRO A 39 -2.02 -3.18 -12.24
CA PRO A 39 -0.64 -2.77 -12.48
C PRO A 39 -0.45 -1.92 -13.74
N THR A 40 -1.37 -2.03 -14.71
CA THR A 40 -1.31 -1.34 -16.01
C THR A 40 -2.37 -0.25 -16.15
N ASN A 41 -3.06 0.11 -15.06
CA ASN A 41 -4.09 1.15 -15.02
C ASN A 41 -5.19 0.98 -16.09
N GLN A 42 -5.62 -0.26 -16.30
CA GLN A 42 -6.71 -0.60 -17.21
C GLN A 42 -8.04 -0.05 -16.70
N THR A 43 -8.84 0.47 -17.60
CA THR A 43 -10.18 1.02 -17.32
C THR A 43 -11.32 0.09 -17.75
N GLY A 44 -10.97 -1.03 -18.38
CA GLY A 44 -11.92 -2.06 -18.79
C GLY A 44 -12.50 -2.84 -17.62
N VAL A 45 -13.58 -3.57 -17.91
CA VAL A 45 -14.24 -4.47 -16.96
C VAL A 45 -13.40 -5.74 -16.81
N GLY A 46 -13.07 -6.11 -15.57
CA GLY A 46 -12.39 -7.35 -15.24
C GLY A 46 -13.26 -8.59 -15.42
N ARG A 47 -12.65 -9.77 -15.31
CA ARG A 47 -13.30 -11.07 -15.59
C ARG A 47 -14.61 -11.27 -14.82
N TYR A 48 -14.70 -10.75 -13.60
CA TYR A 48 -15.87 -10.94 -12.72
C TYR A 48 -16.75 -9.68 -12.61
N GLY A 49 -16.66 -8.76 -13.57
CA GLY A 49 -17.38 -7.49 -13.51
C GLY A 49 -16.71 -6.45 -12.61
N GLU A 50 -15.42 -6.66 -12.29
CA GLU A 50 -14.61 -5.75 -11.48
C GLU A 50 -14.26 -4.49 -12.29
N LEU A 51 -14.17 -3.33 -11.62
CA LEU A 51 -13.94 -2.08 -12.32
C LEU A 51 -13.01 -1.14 -11.57
N GLY A 52 -12.19 -0.43 -12.35
CA GLY A 52 -11.40 0.69 -11.88
C GLY A 52 -10.07 0.30 -11.21
N PRO A 53 -9.41 1.28 -10.58
CA PRO A 53 -8.06 1.13 -10.04
C PRO A 53 -7.93 0.14 -8.89
N TYR A 54 -9.05 -0.22 -8.26
CA TYR A 54 -9.09 -1.13 -7.12
C TYR A 54 -9.95 -2.37 -7.39
N GLN A 55 -10.33 -2.60 -8.66
CA GLN A 55 -11.12 -3.75 -9.09
C GLN A 55 -12.37 -3.97 -8.22
N PHE A 56 -13.13 -2.90 -7.96
CA PHE A 56 -14.34 -3.01 -7.15
C PHE A 56 -15.38 -3.88 -7.84
N ARG A 57 -16.11 -4.66 -7.05
CA ARG A 57 -17.34 -5.33 -7.51
C ARG A 57 -18.57 -4.45 -7.23
N PRO A 58 -19.67 -4.61 -7.99
CA PRO A 58 -20.90 -3.85 -7.76
C PRO A 58 -21.47 -3.96 -6.33
N GLY A 59 -21.30 -5.13 -5.70
CA GLY A 59 -21.71 -5.36 -4.31
C GLY A 59 -20.94 -4.47 -3.34
N THR A 60 -19.60 -4.55 -3.36
CA THR A 60 -18.71 -3.73 -2.54
C THR A 60 -18.92 -2.24 -2.78
N TRP A 61 -19.12 -1.83 -4.03
CA TRP A 61 -19.37 -0.43 -4.39
C TRP A 61 -20.61 0.12 -3.68
N ARG A 62 -21.73 -0.62 -3.73
CA ARG A 62 -22.99 -0.24 -3.09
C ARG A 62 -22.94 -0.20 -1.57
N MET A 63 -21.94 -0.83 -0.94
CA MET A 63 -21.76 -0.73 0.51
C MET A 63 -21.27 0.65 0.95
N HIS A 64 -20.61 1.42 0.06
CA HIS A 64 -19.88 2.64 0.44
C HIS A 64 -20.34 3.89 -0.29
N THR A 65 -21.15 3.76 -1.34
CA THR A 65 -21.70 4.88 -2.08
C THR A 65 -22.95 4.51 -2.91
N ASP A 66 -23.83 5.49 -3.09
CA ASP A 66 -24.97 5.42 -4.03
C ASP A 66 -24.64 5.92 -5.44
N LYS A 67 -23.39 6.37 -5.67
CA LYS A 67 -22.92 6.79 -6.99
C LYS A 67 -23.06 5.61 -7.99
N PRO A 68 -23.37 5.84 -9.28
CA PRO A 68 -23.41 4.77 -10.28
C PRO A 68 -22.08 4.00 -10.39
N PHE A 69 -22.14 2.67 -10.54
CA PHE A 69 -20.94 1.81 -10.53
C PHE A 69 -19.95 2.10 -11.67
N HIS A 70 -20.42 2.56 -12.82
CA HIS A 70 -19.53 2.95 -13.93
C HIS A 70 -18.58 4.09 -13.55
N LEU A 71 -18.83 4.83 -12.46
CA LEU A 71 -17.92 5.84 -11.93
C LEU A 71 -16.71 5.24 -11.20
N ALA A 72 -16.64 3.92 -10.99
CA ALA A 72 -15.47 3.26 -10.40
C ALA A 72 -14.19 3.43 -11.25
N VAL A 73 -14.30 3.75 -12.54
CA VAL A 73 -13.12 4.10 -13.37
C VAL A 73 -12.57 5.49 -13.06
N LYS A 74 -13.36 6.38 -12.45
CA LYS A 74 -12.93 7.74 -12.11
C LYS A 74 -12.09 7.68 -10.84
N ARG A 75 -10.84 8.12 -10.93
CA ARG A 75 -9.84 7.95 -9.87
C ARG A 75 -10.28 8.55 -8.55
N GLU A 76 -10.81 9.75 -8.58
CA GLU A 76 -11.23 10.50 -7.39
C GLU A 76 -12.36 9.77 -6.65
N VAL A 77 -13.33 9.26 -7.41
CA VAL A 77 -14.47 8.51 -6.85
C VAL A 77 -14.01 7.16 -6.32
N ALA A 78 -13.12 6.48 -7.04
CA ALA A 78 -12.59 5.19 -6.63
C ALA A 78 -11.73 5.29 -5.36
N ASP A 79 -10.90 6.33 -5.24
CA ASP A 79 -10.08 6.60 -4.06
C ASP A 79 -10.97 6.86 -2.82
N GLU A 80 -12.05 7.64 -2.96
CA GLU A 80 -13.04 7.85 -1.88
C GLU A 80 -13.65 6.53 -1.39
N VAL A 81 -14.09 5.67 -2.32
CA VAL A 81 -14.68 4.37 -2.00
C VAL A 81 -13.65 3.42 -1.40
N ALA A 82 -12.40 3.46 -1.88
CA ALA A 82 -11.32 2.64 -1.36
C ALA A 82 -11.01 2.95 0.10
N VAL A 83 -10.96 4.24 0.46
CA VAL A 83 -10.77 4.67 1.85
C VAL A 83 -11.91 4.17 2.73
N LYS A 84 -13.17 4.33 2.31
CA LYS A 84 -14.33 3.84 3.07
C LYS A 84 -14.29 2.33 3.26
N HIS A 85 -13.95 1.59 2.20
CA HIS A 85 -13.88 0.14 2.27
C HIS A 85 -12.76 -0.34 3.19
N TYR A 86 -11.57 0.28 3.10
CA TYR A 86 -10.45 0.01 3.99
C TYR A 86 -10.82 0.23 5.46
N GLU A 87 -11.45 1.36 5.79
CA GLU A 87 -11.84 1.66 7.18
C GLU A 87 -12.94 0.72 7.68
N TRP A 88 -13.87 0.33 6.80
CA TRP A 88 -14.86 -0.69 7.13
C TRP A 88 -14.19 -2.03 7.44
N ILE A 89 -13.28 -2.53 6.61
CA ILE A 89 -12.53 -3.77 6.86
C ILE A 89 -11.78 -3.69 8.19
N LYS A 90 -11.01 -2.61 8.39
CA LYS A 90 -10.19 -2.40 9.59
C LYS A 90 -11.03 -2.41 10.86
N ARG A 91 -12.19 -1.76 10.84
CA ARG A 91 -13.13 -1.75 11.97
C ARG A 91 -13.73 -3.13 12.21
N THR A 92 -14.19 -3.81 11.16
CA THR A 92 -14.84 -5.13 11.28
C THR A 92 -13.88 -6.19 11.83
N LEU A 93 -12.63 -6.22 11.37
CA LEU A 93 -11.61 -7.13 11.90
C LEU A 93 -11.36 -6.88 13.40
N LYS A 94 -11.16 -5.61 13.78
CA LYS A 94 -10.93 -5.24 15.18
C LYS A 94 -12.11 -5.60 16.10
N GLN A 95 -13.33 -5.41 15.63
CA GLN A 95 -14.55 -5.77 16.39
C GLN A 95 -14.64 -7.27 16.67
N HIS A 96 -14.04 -8.10 15.83
CA HIS A 96 -13.99 -9.56 15.99
C HIS A 96 -12.69 -10.06 16.64
N GLY A 97 -11.89 -9.16 17.21
CA GLY A 97 -10.63 -9.53 17.87
C GLY A 97 -9.51 -9.95 16.92
N VAL A 98 -9.67 -9.75 15.61
CA VAL A 98 -8.63 -10.01 14.61
C VAL A 98 -7.78 -8.76 14.42
N GLU A 99 -6.46 -8.94 14.44
CA GLU A 99 -5.54 -7.84 14.16
C GLU A 99 -5.78 -7.26 12.77
N ALA A 100 -5.98 -5.94 12.68
CA ALA A 100 -6.08 -5.24 11.40
C ALA A 100 -4.69 -4.94 10.80
N SER A 101 -3.88 -5.98 10.63
CA SER A 101 -2.58 -5.91 9.96
C SER A 101 -2.77 -5.68 8.46
N VAL A 102 -1.71 -5.21 7.77
CA VAL A 102 -1.72 -5.05 6.30
C VAL A 102 -2.14 -6.36 5.62
N PHE A 103 -1.61 -7.48 6.11
CA PHE A 103 -1.92 -8.81 5.62
C PHE A 103 -3.41 -9.15 5.75
N ASN A 104 -4.00 -9.00 6.95
CA ASN A 104 -5.40 -9.34 7.17
C ASN A 104 -6.36 -8.40 6.42
N ILE A 105 -5.99 -7.13 6.27
CA ILE A 105 -6.75 -6.18 5.45
C ILE A 105 -6.71 -6.60 3.98
N ALA A 106 -5.54 -6.97 3.44
CA ALA A 106 -5.41 -7.44 2.06
C ALA A 106 -6.15 -8.76 1.82
N MET A 107 -6.14 -9.68 2.78
CA MET A 107 -6.94 -10.91 2.74
C MET A 107 -8.43 -10.57 2.62
N ALA A 108 -8.94 -9.70 3.50
CA ALA A 108 -10.34 -9.32 3.52
C ALA A 108 -10.75 -8.48 2.29
N TRP A 109 -9.81 -7.73 1.71
CA TRP A 109 -10.02 -7.02 0.45
C TRP A 109 -10.28 -7.99 -0.70
N ASN A 110 -9.47 -9.05 -0.81
CA ASN A 110 -9.51 -9.97 -1.94
C ASN A 110 -10.65 -11.00 -1.85
N CYS A 111 -10.91 -11.59 -0.66
CA CYS A 111 -11.91 -12.65 -0.50
C CYS A 111 -13.12 -12.27 0.35
N GLY A 112 -13.19 -11.04 0.85
CA GLY A 112 -14.23 -10.56 1.76
C GLY A 112 -13.92 -10.86 3.23
N VAL A 113 -14.39 -9.98 4.12
CA VAL A 113 -14.10 -10.07 5.56
C VAL A 113 -14.65 -11.35 6.20
N GLU A 114 -15.84 -11.79 5.79
CA GLU A 114 -16.48 -12.99 6.32
C GLU A 114 -15.66 -14.26 6.06
N ALA A 115 -15.03 -14.36 4.89
CA ALA A 115 -14.18 -15.50 4.57
C ALA A 115 -12.95 -15.55 5.49
N VAL A 116 -12.37 -14.39 5.81
CA VAL A 116 -11.25 -14.27 6.75
C VAL A 116 -11.70 -14.63 8.17
N LEU A 117 -12.81 -14.06 8.65
CA LEU A 117 -13.32 -14.30 10.00
C LEU A 117 -13.70 -15.77 10.23
N ASN A 118 -14.27 -16.43 9.21
CA ASN A 118 -14.66 -17.83 9.30
C ASN A 118 -13.51 -18.81 9.02
N GLY A 119 -12.28 -18.32 8.76
CA GLY A 119 -11.13 -19.19 8.43
C GLY A 119 -11.29 -19.93 7.11
N ARG A 120 -12.04 -19.37 6.15
CA ARG A 120 -12.35 -19.96 4.84
C ARG A 120 -11.70 -19.20 3.68
N ALA A 121 -10.65 -18.43 3.95
CA ALA A 121 -9.94 -17.71 2.92
C ALA A 121 -9.24 -18.68 1.94
N PRO A 122 -9.39 -18.53 0.62
CA PRO A 122 -8.71 -19.37 -0.36
C PRO A 122 -7.17 -19.22 -0.31
N THR A 123 -6.41 -20.27 -0.63
CA THR A 123 -4.94 -20.22 -0.66
C THR A 123 -4.39 -19.09 -1.55
N VAL A 124 -5.01 -18.83 -2.69
CA VAL A 124 -4.59 -17.73 -3.60
C VAL A 124 -4.65 -16.35 -2.93
N THR A 125 -5.54 -16.16 -1.97
CA THR A 125 -5.69 -14.91 -1.21
C THR A 125 -4.50 -14.67 -0.29
N TYR A 126 -3.87 -15.73 0.25
CA TYR A 126 -2.65 -15.59 1.05
C TYR A 126 -1.50 -15.03 0.20
N HIS A 127 -1.27 -15.58 -1.00
CA HIS A 127 -0.25 -15.05 -1.91
C HIS A 127 -0.54 -13.62 -2.37
N TYR A 128 -1.81 -13.26 -2.54
CA TYR A 128 -2.21 -11.88 -2.78
C TYR A 128 -1.79 -10.97 -1.61
N ALA A 129 -2.12 -11.36 -0.38
CA ALA A 129 -1.83 -10.58 0.81
C ALA A 129 -0.32 -10.44 1.09
N GLU A 130 0.47 -11.48 0.79
CA GLU A 130 1.94 -11.41 0.83
C GLU A 130 2.48 -10.35 -0.14
N ARG A 131 2.01 -10.34 -1.41
CA ARG A 131 2.44 -9.33 -2.39
C ARG A 131 2.11 -7.91 -1.95
N VAL A 132 0.91 -7.70 -1.41
CA VAL A 132 0.51 -6.38 -0.88
C VAL A 132 1.41 -5.98 0.28
N THR A 133 1.67 -6.88 1.23
CA THR A 133 2.52 -6.61 2.40
C THR A 133 3.95 -6.25 1.98
N ASN A 134 4.55 -7.01 1.08
CA ASN A 134 5.91 -6.75 0.56
C ASN A 134 6.00 -5.39 -0.15
N LEU A 135 4.96 -4.99 -0.88
CA LEU A 135 4.89 -3.68 -1.52
C LEU A 135 4.75 -2.55 -0.50
N VAL A 136 3.94 -2.71 0.55
CA VAL A 136 3.83 -1.73 1.64
C VAL A 136 5.17 -1.53 2.32
N ASP A 137 5.90 -2.60 2.63
CA ASP A 137 7.22 -2.51 3.24
C ASP A 137 8.21 -1.76 2.35
N THR A 138 8.18 -2.04 1.04
CA THR A 138 8.99 -1.30 0.05
C THR A 138 8.64 0.19 0.01
N LEU A 139 7.35 0.55 0.04
CA LEU A 139 6.89 1.93 0.04
C LEU A 139 7.34 2.66 1.32
N LYS A 140 7.20 2.02 2.49
CA LYS A 140 7.65 2.56 3.78
C LYS A 140 9.17 2.77 3.81
N GLN A 141 9.93 1.85 3.25
CA GLN A 141 11.38 1.97 3.14
C GLN A 141 11.82 3.10 2.21
N ARG A 142 11.04 3.48 1.18
CA ARG A 142 11.38 4.61 0.31
C ARG A 142 11.10 5.99 0.94
N VAL A 143 10.13 6.07 1.85
CA VAL A 143 9.78 7.33 2.54
C VAL A 143 10.77 7.65 3.66
N ARG A 144 11.36 6.63 4.32
CA ARG A 144 12.33 6.79 5.42
C ARG A 144 13.69 7.44 5.07
N PRO A 145 14.36 7.16 3.94
CA PRO A 145 15.72 7.66 3.66
C PRO A 145 15.78 9.19 3.52
N VAL A 146 14.73 9.84 3.01
CA VAL A 146 14.70 11.30 2.85
C VAL A 146 14.68 12.05 4.20
N ALA A 147 14.04 11.47 5.22
CA ALA A 147 13.95 12.08 6.55
C ALA A 147 15.19 11.84 7.44
N ALA A 148 16.01 10.84 7.11
CA ALA A 148 17.20 10.49 7.88
C ALA A 148 18.47 11.21 7.39
N GLU A 149 18.55 11.58 6.10
CA GLU A 149 19.70 12.32 5.55
C GLU A 149 19.76 13.79 6.01
N GLU A 150 18.64 14.41 6.38
CA GLU A 150 18.60 15.81 6.82
C GLU A 150 19.11 16.03 8.27
N LYS A 151 19.42 14.95 9.00
CA LYS A 151 19.93 15.00 10.40
C LYS A 151 21.38 14.57 10.57
N ALA A 152 22.13 14.33 9.50
CA ALA A 152 23.56 14.09 9.63
C ALA A 152 24.29 15.43 9.88
N PRO A 153 25.03 15.60 11.00
CA PRO A 153 25.83 16.79 11.19
C PRO A 153 26.94 16.83 10.13
N ALA A 154 27.03 17.97 9.45
CA ALA A 154 28.07 18.26 8.48
C ALA A 154 29.44 18.39 9.19
N THR A 155 30.07 17.26 9.51
CA THR A 155 31.49 17.23 9.83
C THR A 155 32.09 15.84 9.62
N ARG A 156 32.55 15.57 8.40
CA ARG A 156 33.91 15.07 8.16
C ARG A 156 34.23 15.15 6.69
N GLY A 157 35.22 15.96 6.35
CA GLY A 157 35.87 15.89 5.06
C GLY A 157 36.44 14.49 4.86
N SER A 158 36.01 13.84 3.78
CA SER A 158 36.80 12.84 3.09
C SER A 158 36.80 13.23 1.63
N GLN A 159 37.95 13.74 1.22
CA GLN A 159 38.40 13.99 -0.13
C GLN A 159 38.04 12.82 -1.06
N TRP A 160 37.09 13.04 -1.96
CA TRP A 160 36.89 12.19 -3.14
C TRP A 160 37.40 12.98 -4.34
N SER A 161 38.59 12.62 -4.77
CA SER A 161 39.22 13.10 -6.01
C SER A 161 38.35 12.69 -7.20
N LEU A 162 37.83 13.68 -7.93
CA LEU A 162 37.30 13.52 -9.28
C LEU A 162 38.48 13.19 -10.21
N GLU A 163 38.70 11.91 -10.48
CA GLU A 163 39.30 11.51 -11.75
C GLU A 163 38.16 11.25 -12.73
N GLU A 164 37.93 12.21 -13.63
CA GLU A 164 37.30 11.94 -14.91
C GLU A 164 38.12 10.86 -15.62
N ARG A 165 37.54 9.66 -15.78
CA ARG A 165 37.95 8.72 -16.82
C ARG A 165 36.72 8.33 -17.63
N ASP A 166 36.69 8.90 -18.82
CA ASP A 166 36.08 8.33 -20.00
C ASP A 166 36.46 6.84 -20.11
N ASP A 167 35.47 5.95 -20.14
CA ASP A 167 35.52 4.67 -20.87
C ASP A 167 34.26 3.82 -20.62
N THR A 168 33.44 3.71 -21.67
CA THR A 168 32.44 2.66 -21.98
C THR A 168 32.07 1.63 -20.89
N LEU A 169 30.82 1.69 -20.41
CA LEU A 169 30.16 0.63 -19.62
C LEU A 169 30.07 -0.67 -20.42
N ARG A 170 30.99 -1.62 -20.18
CA ARG A 170 30.88 -3.01 -20.66
C ARG A 170 30.07 -3.83 -19.67
N PHE A 171 28.85 -4.20 -20.06
CA PHE A 171 28.05 -5.19 -19.33
C PHE A 171 28.68 -6.57 -19.45
N ARG A 172 29.05 -7.18 -18.32
CA ARG A 172 29.49 -8.58 -18.25
C ARG A 172 28.27 -9.44 -17.96
N VAL A 173 27.76 -10.13 -18.98
CA VAL A 173 26.75 -11.18 -18.83
C VAL A 173 27.40 -12.33 -18.06
N MET A 174 26.90 -12.65 -16.86
CA MET A 174 27.31 -13.87 -16.14
C MET A 174 26.72 -15.08 -16.86
N GLN A 175 27.57 -16.05 -17.22
CA GLN A 175 27.26 -17.19 -18.08
C GLN A 175 26.41 -18.30 -17.44
N ASP A 176 25.80 -18.07 -16.28
CA ASP A 176 25.06 -19.11 -15.54
C ASP A 176 23.61 -18.69 -15.22
N ALA A 177 22.90 -18.22 -16.25
CA ALA A 177 21.45 -18.03 -16.17
C ALA A 177 20.71 -19.33 -16.52
N PRO A 178 19.76 -19.82 -15.71
CA PRO A 178 18.99 -21.02 -16.03
C PRO A 178 18.19 -20.81 -17.32
N HIS A 179 18.32 -21.76 -18.25
CA HIS A 179 17.55 -21.78 -19.50
C HIS A 179 16.15 -22.32 -19.25
N PHE A 180 15.14 -21.49 -19.49
CA PHE A 180 13.73 -21.92 -19.55
C PHE A 180 13.43 -22.38 -20.99
N VAL A 181 13.11 -23.67 -21.13
CA VAL A 181 12.63 -24.23 -22.40
C VAL A 181 11.11 -24.10 -22.44
N VAL A 182 10.60 -23.38 -23.45
CA VAL A 182 9.16 -23.36 -23.77
C VAL A 182 8.85 -24.66 -24.50
N VAL A 183 8.15 -25.58 -23.84
CA VAL A 183 7.57 -26.76 -24.48
C VAL A 183 6.25 -26.34 -25.11
N ALA A 184 6.20 -26.30 -26.45
CA ALA A 184 4.94 -26.20 -27.18
C ALA A 184 4.20 -27.55 -27.07
N GLY A 185 2.98 -27.52 -26.58
CA GLY A 185 2.00 -28.60 -26.69
C GLY A 185 1.01 -28.31 -27.81
#